data_AF-A0A7W9FFT5-F1
#
_entry.id   AF-A0A7W9FFT5-F1
#
_cell.length_a   1.000
_cell.length_b   1.000
_cell.length_c   1.000
_cell.angle_alpha   90.00
_cell.angle_beta   90.00
_cell.angle_gamma   90.00
#
_symmetry.space_group_name_H-M   'P 1'
#
loop_
_entity.id
_entity.type
_entity.pdbx_description
1 polymer ?
#
loop_
_entity_poly.entity_id
_entity_poly.type
_entity_poly.pdbx_seq_one_letter_code
_entity_poly.pdbx_strand_id
1 'polypeptide(L)' 'MSQQTLAGNAELSLRYLAGVERGEENPSLETIVAIADAMSIEPADLFAITCGDGIETT' A
#
# COMPACT_ATOMS: atom_id res chain seq x y z
N MET A 1 -5.07 1.08 -11.20
CA MET A 1 -3.99 0.13 -11.57
C MET A 1 -4.35 -1.25 -11.03
N SER A 2 -3.96 -2.35 -11.69
CA SER A 2 -4.17 -3.71 -11.13
C SER A 2 -3.09 -4.04 -10.09
N GLN A 3 -3.38 -4.95 -9.14
CA GLN A 3 -2.39 -5.38 -8.15
C GLN A 3 -1.17 -6.06 -8.80
N GLN A 4 -1.37 -6.80 -9.89
CA GLN A 4 -0.27 -7.41 -10.64
C GLN A 4 0.62 -6.36 -11.31
N THR A 5 0.03 -5.29 -11.84
CA THR A 5 0.78 -4.15 -12.39
C THR A 5 1.55 -3.42 -11.30
N LEU A 6 0.93 -3.17 -10.13
CA LEU A 6 1.59 -2.53 -8.99
C LEU A 6 2.77 -3.36 -8.49
N ALA A 7 2.57 -4.67 -8.31
CA ALA A 7 3.62 -5.58 -7.90
C ALA A 7 4.81 -5.55 -8.88
N GLY A 8 4.51 -5.58 -10.19
CA GLY A 8 5.54 -5.46 -11.23
C GLY A 8 6.30 -4.12 -11.16
N ASN A 9 5.60 -3.01 -11.00
CA ASN A 9 6.20 -1.67 -10.92
C ASN A 9 7.02 -1.46 -9.65
N ALA A 10 6.63 -2.07 -8.53
CA ALA A 10 7.34 -2.00 -7.26
C ALA A 10 8.42 -3.08 -7.10
N GLU A 11 8.67 -3.89 -8.13
CA GLU A 11 9.61 -5.04 -8.10
C GLU A 11 9.28 -6.07 -6.98
N LEU A 12 7.99 -6.23 -6.67
CA LEU A 12 7.49 -7.16 -5.67
C LEU A 12 6.80 -8.37 -6.32
N SER A 13 6.79 -9.50 -5.61
CA SER A 13 5.91 -10.60 -5.99
C SER A 13 4.45 -10.24 -5.68
N LEU A 14 3.53 -10.65 -6.56
CA LEU A 14 2.09 -10.49 -6.33
C LEU A 14 1.63 -11.07 -4.99
N ARG A 15 2.16 -12.25 -4.61
CA ARG A 15 1.87 -12.90 -3.32
C ARG A 15 2.26 -12.01 -2.14
N TYR A 16 3.46 -11.44 -2.20
CA TYR A 16 3.98 -10.60 -1.12
C TYR A 16 3.19 -9.31 -0.98
N LEU A 17 2.93 -8.60 -2.08
CA LEU A 17 2.09 -7.40 -2.07
C LEU A 17 0.69 -7.67 -1.49
N ALA A 18 0.07 -8.79 -1.89
CA ALA A 18 -1.22 -9.19 -1.35
C ALA A 18 -1.16 -9.55 0.15
N GLY A 19 -0.05 -10.09 0.64
CA GLY A 19 0.16 -10.34 2.07
C GLY A 19 0.33 -9.05 2.87
N VAL A 20 1.04 -8.06 2.31
CA VAL A 20 1.18 -6.72 2.93
C VAL A 20 -0.17 -6.04 3.10
N GLU A 21 -1.03 -6.04 2.08
CA GLU A 21 -2.38 -5.44 2.16
C GLU A 21 -3.28 -6.11 3.21
N ARG A 22 -3.12 -7.42 3.45
CA ARG A 22 -3.87 -8.16 4.47
C ARG A 22 -3.26 -8.06 5.87
N GLY A 23 -2.09 -7.44 6.01
CA GLY A 23 -1.33 -7.41 7.27
C GLY A 23 -0.70 -8.75 7.65
N GLU A 24 -0.53 -9.67 6.68
CA GLU A 24 0.12 -10.97 6.88
C GLU A 24 1.66 -10.88 6.75
N GLU A 25 2.16 -9.83 6.12
CA GLU A 25 3.59 -9.58 5.90
C GLU A 25 3.95 -8.19 6.46
N ASN A 26 5.12 -8.06 7.08
CA ASN A 26 5.64 -6.78 7.57
C ASN A 26 6.66 -6.20 6.55
N PRO A 27 6.28 -5.21 5.73
CA PRO A 27 7.19 -4.63 4.74
C PRO A 27 8.34 -3.85 5.38
N SER A 28 9.49 -3.83 4.73
CA SER A 28 10.57 -2.90 5.09
C SER A 28 10.21 -1.47 4.69
N LEU A 29 10.94 -0.48 5.21
CA LEU A 29 10.76 0.91 4.80
C LEU A 29 11.05 1.10 3.31
N GLU A 30 12.05 0.40 2.76
CA GLU A 30 12.38 0.43 1.33
C GLU A 30 11.20 -0.08 0.49
N THR A 31 10.53 -1.16 0.93
CA THR A 31 9.32 -1.67 0.28
C THR A 31 8.19 -0.65 0.30
N ILE A 32 7.96 0.05 1.42
CA ILE A 32 6.93 1.09 1.52
C ILE A 32 7.22 2.21 0.52
N VAL A 33 8.48 2.65 0.42
CA VAL A 33 8.90 3.66 -0.56
C VAL A 33 8.70 3.18 -1.99
N ALA A 34 9.08 1.95 -2.31
CA ALA A 34 8.90 1.36 -3.64
C ALA A 34 7.41 1.28 -4.05
N ILE A 35 6.52 0.93 -3.12
CA ILE A 35 5.07 0.90 -3.37
C ILE A 35 4.55 2.31 -3.63
N ALA A 36 4.94 3.31 -2.83
CA ALA A 36 4.52 4.69 -3.03
C ALA A 36 5.01 5.27 -4.37
N ASP A 37 6.28 5.01 -4.73
CA ASP A 37 6.86 5.44 -5.99
C ASP A 37 6.16 4.80 -7.19
N ALA A 38 5.88 3.49 -7.13
CA ALA A 38 5.11 2.78 -8.15
C ALA A 38 3.66 3.30 -8.31
N MET A 39 3.12 3.97 -7.28
CA MET A 39 1.82 4.64 -7.29
C MET A 39 1.91 6.14 -7.63
N SER A 40 3.12 6.70 -7.73
CA SER A 40 3.38 8.13 -7.93
C SER A 40 2.76 9.04 -6.85
N ILE A 41 2.91 8.63 -5.58
CA ILE A 41 2.45 9.36 -4.39
C ILE A 41 3.60 9.51 -3.37
N GLU A 42 3.43 10.37 -2.36
CA GLU A 42 4.38 10.43 -1.26
C GLU A 42 4.15 9.24 -0.30
N PRO A 43 5.19 8.67 0.35
CA PRO A 43 5.01 7.56 1.28
C PRO A 43 4.02 7.84 2.42
N ALA A 44 3.87 9.11 2.82
CA ALA A 44 2.90 9.53 3.83
C ALA A 44 1.44 9.32 3.39
N ASP A 45 1.16 9.41 2.08
CA ASP A 45 -0.19 9.26 1.53
C ASP A 45 -0.72 7.83 1.72
N LEU A 46 0.15 6.82 1.85
CA LEU A 46 -0.23 5.43 2.17
C LEU A 46 -0.91 5.31 3.54
N PHE A 47 -0.66 6.26 4.45
CA PHE A 47 -1.19 6.28 5.81
C PHE A 47 -2.18 7.42 6.05
N ALA A 48 -2.51 8.19 5.01
CA ALA A 48 -3.50 9.25 5.10
C ALA A 48 -4.88 8.62 5.35
N ILE A 49 -5.42 8.80 6.55
CA ILE A 49 -6.80 8.43 6.83
C ILE A 49 -7.68 9.45 6.12
N THR A 50 -8.36 9.02 5.06
CA THR A 50 -9.43 9.82 4.46
C THR A 50 -10.57 9.87 5.45
N CYS A 51 -10.76 11.01 6.13
CA CYS A 51 -11.96 11.26 6.91
C CYS A 51 -13.14 11.38 5.93
N GLY A 52 -13.92 10.31 5.80
CA GLY A 52 -15.05 10.27 4.89
C GLY A 52 -15.62 8.87 4.74
N ASP A 53 -16.18 8.34 5.83
CA ASP A 53 -17.37 7.47 5.86
C ASP A 53 -17.73 7.24 7.34
N GLY A 54 -19.00 7.42 7.69
CA GLY A 54 -19.48 7.75 9.04
C GLY A 54 -19.07 6.80 10.17
N ILE A 55 -18.17 7.25 11.05
CA ILE A 55 -18.13 6.77 12.42
C ILE A 55 -19.15 7.60 13.20
N GLU A 56 -20.37 7.09 13.37
CA GLU A 56 -21.24 7.56 14.46
C GLU A 56 -20.51 7.28 15.77
N THR A 57 -19.95 8.33 16.36
CA THR A 57 -19.36 8.27 17.69
C THR A 57 -20.53 8.28 18.67
N THR A 58 -20.82 7.12 19.28
CA THR A 58 -21.70 7.02 20.46
C THR A 58 -20.92 7.36 21.72
#